data_AF-A0A4Z0F917-F1
#
_entry.id   AF-A0A4Z0F917-F1
#
_cell.length_a   1.000
_cell.length_b   1.000
_cell.length_c   1.000
_cell.angle_alpha   90.00
_cell.angle_beta   90.00
_cell.angle_gamma   90.00
#
_symmetry.space_group_name_H-M   'P 1'
#
loop_
_entity.id
_entity.type
_entity.pdbx_description
1 polymer ?
#
loop_
_entity_poly.entity_id
_entity_poly.type
_entity_poly.pdbx_seq_one_letter_code
_entity_poly.pdbx_strand_id
1 'polypeptide(L)'
;MAIDKCKKCGNEVRYGAAARPKCAGKVKSLSMIYGTIVLGVFILAMFIGVSSGTKSKVSVGTPVSGAPSEVFHPGDDVLLVVSEGVVLLADNEQAYGAFMKLAIAKDYLGMAQMEASGSLFSVPSGTKARIIDRGFERRLVRIMEGKHFGRSGWVVLSLLKKP
;
A
#
# COMPACT_ATOMS: atom_id res chain seq x y z
N MET A 1 -6.64 -20.75 67.52
CA MET A 1 -6.16 -19.90 66.42
C MET A 1 -7.36 -19.15 65.87
N ALA A 2 -7.36 -17.82 65.93
CA ALA A 2 -8.47 -17.00 65.45
C ALA A 2 -8.34 -16.77 63.94
N ILE A 3 -9.44 -16.92 63.20
CA ILE A 3 -9.54 -16.63 61.77
C ILE A 3 -10.40 -15.38 61.64
N ASP A 4 -9.79 -14.25 61.29
CA ASP A 4 -10.51 -13.01 61.03
C ASP A 4 -10.59 -12.75 59.52
N LYS A 5 -11.80 -12.44 59.04
CA LYS A 5 -12.04 -12.08 57.64
C LYS A 5 -11.68 -10.62 57.40
N CYS A 6 -10.89 -10.36 56.35
CA CYS A 6 -10.55 -8.99 55.97
C CYS A 6 -11.79 -8.27 55.40
N LYS A 7 -12.27 -7.21 56.09
CA LYS A 7 -13.44 -6.41 55.67
C LYS A 7 -13.35 -5.83 54.25
N LYS A 8 -12.14 -5.70 53.68
CA LYS A 8 -11.92 -5.01 52.40
C LYS A 8 -11.86 -5.95 51.19
N CYS A 9 -11.55 -7.22 51.37
CA CYS A 9 -11.42 -8.18 50.27
C CYS A 9 -12.12 -9.53 50.50
N GLY A 10 -12.68 -9.79 51.68
CA GLY A 10 -13.49 -10.98 51.96
C GLY A 10 -12.70 -12.29 52.12
N ASN A 11 -11.40 -12.31 51.82
CA ASN A 11 -10.58 -13.52 51.90
C ASN A 11 -10.09 -13.79 53.33
N GLU A 12 -10.00 -15.07 53.68
CA GLU A 12 -9.43 -15.56 54.94
C GLU A 12 -7.90 -15.45 54.89
N VAL A 13 -7.31 -14.77 55.87
CA VAL A 13 -5.86 -14.59 55.96
C VAL A 13 -5.37 -15.26 57.24
N ARG A 14 -4.47 -16.24 57.12
CA ARG A 14 -3.81 -16.87 58.28
C ARG A 14 -2.62 -16.01 58.70
N TYR A 15 -2.65 -15.49 59.92
CA TYR A 15 -1.56 -14.71 60.50
C TYR A 15 -0.40 -15.63 60.89
N GLY A 16 0.66 -15.64 60.09
CA GLY A 16 1.91 -16.32 60.40
C GLY A 16 2.98 -15.99 59.36
N ALA A 17 4.07 -15.38 59.81
CA ALA A 17 5.31 -15.09 59.07
C ALA A 17 5.22 -14.14 57.84
N ALA A 18 5.54 -12.87 58.11
CA ALA A 18 6.38 -12.01 57.27
C ALA A 18 6.19 -12.03 55.73
N ALA A 19 5.01 -11.66 55.25
CA ALA A 19 4.88 -10.92 53.99
C ALA A 19 3.52 -10.21 53.97
N ARG A 20 3.50 -8.87 53.90
CA ARG A 20 2.27 -8.13 53.59
C ARG A 20 2.08 -8.17 52.07
N PRO A 21 1.12 -8.92 51.50
CA PRO A 21 0.82 -8.79 50.09
C PRO A 21 0.30 -7.37 49.84
N LYS A 22 0.96 -6.63 48.94
CA LYS A 22 0.45 -5.35 48.45
C LYS A 22 -0.90 -5.62 47.81
N CYS A 23 -1.98 -5.18 48.46
CA CYS A 23 -3.30 -5.11 47.85
C CYS A 23 -3.25 -4.10 46.70
N ALA A 24 -2.86 -4.55 45.51
CA ALA A 24 -2.96 -3.80 44.27
C ALA A 24 -4.45 -3.75 43.88
N GLY A 25 -5.19 -2.88 44.57
CA GLY A 25 -6.55 -2.52 44.17
C GLY A 25 -6.51 -1.89 42.80
N LYS A 26 -6.95 -2.65 41.79
CA LYS A 26 -7.13 -2.17 40.41
C LYS A 26 -8.32 -1.21 40.41
N VAL A 27 -8.06 0.06 40.76
CA VAL A 27 -9.02 1.16 40.54
C VAL A 27 -9.26 1.24 39.04
N LYS A 28 -10.40 0.73 38.57
CA LYS A 28 -10.85 0.93 37.20
C LYS A 28 -11.16 2.42 37.05
N SER A 29 -10.17 3.16 36.56
CA SER A 29 -10.24 4.59 36.26
C SER A 29 -11.35 4.84 35.24
N LEU A 30 -12.47 5.42 35.72
CA LEU A 30 -13.62 5.82 34.90
C LEU A 30 -13.23 6.85 33.81
N SER A 31 -12.09 7.54 33.96
CA SER A 31 -11.61 8.52 32.98
C SER A 31 -11.21 7.89 31.63
N MET A 32 -10.90 6.58 31.61
CA MET A 32 -10.47 5.90 30.38
C MET A 32 -11.64 5.66 29.40
N ILE A 33 -12.87 5.57 29.90
CA ILE A 33 -14.08 5.37 29.07
C ILE A 33 -14.52 6.69 28.43
N TYR A 34 -14.34 7.82 29.11
CA TYR A 34 -14.71 9.12 28.55
C TYR A 34 -13.76 9.51 27.40
N GLY A 35 -12.47 9.20 27.53
CA GLY A 35 -11.47 9.46 26.48
C GLY A 35 -11.74 8.72 25.17
N THR A 36 -12.19 7.45 25.24
CA THR A 36 -12.49 6.67 24.02
C THR A 36 -13.77 7.14 23.33
N ILE A 37 -14.79 7.58 24.08
CA ILE A 37 -16.03 8.11 23.52
C ILE A 37 -15.76 9.45 22.80
N VAL A 38 -15.03 10.38 23.44
CA VAL A 38 -14.71 11.69 22.82
C VAL A 38 -13.85 11.52 21.57
N LEU A 39 -12.85 10.62 21.61
CA LEU A 39 -12.01 10.34 20.45
C LEU A 39 -12.80 9.69 19.30
N GLY A 40 -13.72 8.78 19.60
CA GLY A 40 -14.57 8.13 18.60
C GLY A 40 -15.53 9.11 17.91
N VAL A 41 -16.16 10.01 18.67
CA VAL A 41 -17.05 11.05 18.11
C VAL A 41 -16.27 12.03 17.22
N PHE A 42 -15.04 12.39 17.59
CA PHE A 42 -14.20 13.29 16.81
C PHE A 42 -13.78 12.66 15.47
N ILE A 43 -13.42 11.38 15.47
CA ILE A 43 -13.12 10.63 14.23
C ILE A 43 -14.37 10.54 13.34
N LEU A 44 -15.54 10.23 13.91
CA LEU A 44 -16.79 10.15 13.15
C LEU A 44 -17.18 11.51 12.53
N ALA A 45 -16.99 12.62 13.25
CA ALA A 45 -17.26 13.97 12.76
C ALA A 45 -16.33 14.36 11.58
N MET A 46 -15.08 13.88 11.56
CA MET A 46 -14.17 14.12 10.44
C MET A 46 -14.59 13.40 9.15
N PHE A 47 -15.24 12.24 9.23
CA PHE A 47 -15.74 11.53 8.05
C PHE A 47 -17.03 12.14 7.46
N ILE A 48 -17.82 12.86 8.27
CA ILE A 48 -19.07 13.48 7.80
C ILE A 48 -18.81 14.86 7.14
N GLY A 49 -17.68 15.51 7.45
CA GLY A 49 -17.35 16.88 7.02
C GLY A 49 -16.80 17.04 5.59
N VAL A 50 -16.45 15.97 4.87
CA VAL A 50 -15.88 16.07 3.50
C VAL A 50 -16.93 15.70 2.46
N SER A 51 -17.96 16.54 2.33
CA SER A 51 -18.90 16.48 1.20
C SER A 51 -19.25 17.87 0.66
N SER A 52 -18.23 18.72 0.48
CA SER A 52 -18.35 19.87 -0.42
C SER A 52 -18.18 19.40 -1.87
N GLY A 53 -19.26 18.82 -2.40
CA GLY A 53 -19.39 18.48 -3.81
C GLY A 53 -19.53 19.73 -4.66
N THR A 54 -18.43 20.21 -5.24
CA THR A 54 -18.48 21.08 -6.41
C THR A 54 -19.10 20.29 -7.56
N LYS A 55 -20.34 20.62 -7.93
CA LYS A 55 -20.98 20.15 -9.18
C LYS A 55 -20.26 20.77 -10.37
N SER A 56 -19.12 20.21 -10.75
CA SER A 56 -18.55 20.44 -12.07
C SER A 56 -19.46 19.78 -13.09
N LYS A 57 -20.08 20.58 -13.96
CA LYS A 57 -20.73 20.07 -15.18
C LYS A 57 -19.65 19.36 -15.99
N VAL A 58 -19.60 18.03 -15.86
CA VAL A 58 -18.83 17.17 -16.75
C VAL A 58 -19.52 17.27 -18.10
N SER A 59 -18.91 18.02 -19.01
CA SER A 59 -19.21 17.96 -20.43
C SER A 59 -19.01 16.51 -20.84
N VAL A 60 -20.09 15.86 -21.27
CA VAL A 60 -20.11 14.51 -21.85
C VAL A 60 -19.37 14.61 -23.18
N GLY A 61 -18.04 14.57 -23.09
CA GLY A 61 -17.14 14.57 -24.22
C GLY A 61 -17.08 13.16 -24.80
N THR A 62 -17.58 13.06 -26.03
CA THR A 62 -17.11 12.20 -27.12
C THR A 62 -17.01 10.68 -26.85
N PRO A 63 -17.66 9.82 -27.65
CA PRO A 63 -17.36 8.38 -27.58
C PRO A 63 -15.86 8.20 -27.82
N VAL A 64 -15.16 7.69 -26.81
CA VAL A 64 -13.78 7.22 -26.97
C VAL A 64 -13.85 6.14 -28.02
N SER A 65 -13.47 6.50 -29.25
CA SER A 65 -13.23 5.57 -30.35
C SER A 65 -12.26 4.55 -29.79
N GLY A 66 -12.78 3.36 -29.49
CA GLY A 66 -12.05 2.31 -28.78
C GLY A 66 -10.87 1.92 -29.64
N ALA A 67 -9.70 2.47 -29.31
CA ALA A 67 -8.45 2.01 -29.88
C ALA A 67 -8.44 0.49 -29.67
N PRO A 68 -8.22 -0.30 -30.73
CA PRO A 68 -8.23 -1.75 -30.62
C PRO A 68 -7.26 -2.14 -29.51
N SER A 69 -7.80 -2.78 -28.46
CA SER A 69 -6.97 -3.28 -27.37
C SER A 69 -6.08 -4.37 -27.94
N GLU A 70 -4.79 -4.05 -28.13
CA GLU A 70 -3.85 -5.05 -28.60
C GLU A 70 -3.74 -6.16 -27.55
N VAL A 71 -4.11 -7.38 -27.97
CA VAL A 71 -3.99 -8.56 -27.11
C VAL A 71 -2.55 -9.07 -27.19
N PHE A 72 -1.86 -9.03 -26.05
CA PHE A 72 -0.48 -9.50 -25.90
C PHE A 72 -0.40 -10.87 -25.22
N HIS A 73 0.40 -11.78 -25.77
CA HIS A 73 0.63 -13.16 -25.31
C HIS A 73 2.03 -13.35 -24.72
N PRO A 74 2.23 -14.28 -23.76
CA PRO A 74 3.56 -14.68 -23.35
C PRO A 74 4.30 -15.24 -24.56
N GLY A 75 5.55 -14.82 -24.73
CA GLY A 75 6.37 -15.11 -25.90
C GLY A 75 6.37 -14.00 -26.95
N ASP A 76 5.41 -13.07 -26.91
CA ASP A 76 5.39 -11.94 -27.85
C ASP A 76 6.57 -11.01 -27.58
N ASP A 77 7.23 -10.58 -28.67
CA ASP A 77 8.20 -9.49 -28.64
C ASP A 77 7.45 -8.15 -28.70
N VAL A 78 7.88 -7.21 -27.87
CA VAL A 78 7.24 -5.90 -27.67
C VAL A 78 8.28 -4.79 -27.55
N LEU A 79 7.86 -3.57 -27.81
CA LEU A 79 8.60 -2.34 -27.55
C LEU A 79 8.03 -1.62 -26.34
N LEU A 80 8.93 -1.14 -25.48
CA LEU A 80 8.60 -0.31 -24.33
C LEU A 80 8.57 1.16 -24.77
N VAL A 81 7.38 1.75 -24.91
CA VAL A 81 7.24 3.07 -25.54
C VAL A 81 6.58 4.08 -24.60
N VAL A 82 7.29 5.18 -24.38
CA VAL A 82 6.79 6.44 -23.78
C VAL A 82 7.05 7.60 -24.73
N SER A 83 6.34 8.71 -24.56
CA SER A 83 6.46 9.89 -25.43
C SER A 83 7.90 10.39 -25.50
N GLU A 84 8.55 10.55 -24.35
CA GLU A 84 9.96 10.92 -24.23
C GLU A 84 10.53 10.32 -22.94
N GLY A 85 11.83 10.04 -22.92
CA GLY A 85 12.55 9.62 -21.72
C GLY A 85 12.68 8.11 -21.52
N VAL A 86 12.48 7.67 -20.28
CA VAL A 86 12.74 6.30 -19.82
C VAL A 86 11.47 5.65 -19.29
N VAL A 87 11.39 4.33 -19.44
CA VAL A 87 10.34 3.48 -18.87
C VAL A 87 10.87 2.91 -17.56
N LEU A 88 10.12 3.07 -16.47
CA LEU A 88 10.41 2.45 -15.19
C LEU A 88 9.77 1.07 -15.12
N LEU A 89 10.56 0.06 -14.77
CA LEU A 89 10.11 -1.31 -14.54
C LEU A 89 10.34 -1.68 -13.08
N ALA A 90 9.39 -2.41 -12.50
CA ALA A 90 9.50 -2.93 -11.15
C ALA A 90 10.09 -4.35 -11.15
N ASP A 91 11.10 -4.58 -10.31
CA ASP A 91 11.83 -5.85 -10.26
C ASP A 91 10.93 -7.03 -9.85
N ASN A 92 9.93 -6.77 -9.00
CA ASN A 92 8.95 -7.75 -8.54
C ASN A 92 7.55 -7.12 -8.38
N GLU A 93 6.55 -7.96 -8.13
CA GLU A 93 5.15 -7.55 -8.06
C GLU A 93 4.84 -6.63 -6.86
N GLN A 94 5.53 -6.84 -5.74
CA GLN A 94 5.42 -5.97 -4.56
C GLN A 94 5.93 -4.56 -4.86
N ALA A 95 7.09 -4.46 -5.53
CA ALA A 95 7.65 -3.20 -5.98
C ALA A 95 6.73 -2.52 -6.99
N TYR A 96 6.08 -3.26 -7.90
CA TYR A 96 5.09 -2.70 -8.81
C TYR A 96 3.91 -2.08 -8.06
N GLY A 97 3.37 -2.79 -7.06
CA GLY A 97 2.26 -2.29 -6.24
C GLY A 97 2.63 -1.02 -5.47
N ALA A 98 3.85 -0.94 -4.92
CA ALA A 98 4.35 0.27 -4.26
C ALA A 98 4.56 1.41 -5.25
N PHE A 99 5.16 1.14 -6.40
CA PHE A 99 5.35 2.10 -7.48
C PHE A 99 4.04 2.73 -7.94
N MET A 100 3.00 1.92 -8.16
CA MET A 100 1.69 2.44 -8.57
C MET A 100 1.07 3.36 -7.52
N LYS A 101 1.23 3.05 -6.21
CA LYS A 101 0.75 3.93 -5.14
C LYS A 101 1.49 5.28 -5.14
N LEU A 102 2.80 5.25 -5.30
CA LEU A 102 3.62 6.47 -5.39
C LEU A 102 3.29 7.29 -6.63
N ALA A 103 3.07 6.64 -7.77
CA ALA A 103 2.67 7.29 -9.01
C ALA A 103 1.30 7.98 -8.87
N ILE A 104 0.31 7.32 -8.26
CA ILE A 104 -1.01 7.91 -7.98
C ILE A 104 -0.89 9.10 -7.01
N ALA A 105 -0.04 8.97 -5.98
CA ALA A 105 0.22 10.03 -5.02
C ALA A 105 1.12 11.16 -5.56
N LYS A 106 1.69 11.00 -6.77
CA LYS A 106 2.70 11.89 -7.37
C LYS A 106 3.93 12.08 -6.48
N ASP A 107 4.34 11.03 -5.76
CA ASP A 107 5.53 11.04 -4.91
C ASP A 107 6.78 10.67 -5.71
N TYR A 108 7.35 11.67 -6.37
CA TYR A 108 8.57 11.52 -7.18
C TYR A 108 9.80 11.16 -6.33
N LEU A 109 9.86 11.63 -5.08
CA LEU A 109 10.98 11.33 -4.19
C LEU A 109 10.95 9.86 -3.78
N GLY A 110 9.77 9.32 -3.45
CA GLY A 110 9.58 7.91 -3.17
C GLY A 110 9.95 7.03 -4.36
N MET A 111 9.57 7.43 -5.58
CA MET A 111 9.97 6.69 -6.79
C MET A 111 11.49 6.70 -7.00
N ALA A 112 12.15 7.85 -6.81
CA ALA A 112 13.61 7.95 -6.89
C ALA A 112 14.31 7.09 -5.83
N GLN A 113 13.77 7.00 -4.61
CA GLN A 113 14.28 6.10 -3.56
C GLN A 113 14.13 4.63 -3.94
N MET A 114 13.01 4.24 -4.58
CA MET A 114 12.82 2.87 -5.07
C MET A 114 13.75 2.52 -6.23
N GLU A 115 14.08 3.47 -7.08
CA GLU A 115 15.09 3.29 -8.14
C GLU A 115 16.49 3.15 -7.55
N ALA A 116 16.85 4.01 -6.59
CA ALA A 116 18.13 3.94 -5.89
C ALA A 116 18.32 2.62 -5.11
N SER A 117 17.24 2.04 -4.58
CA SER A 117 17.28 0.73 -3.91
C SER A 117 17.29 -0.46 -4.87
N GLY A 118 17.16 -0.22 -6.19
CA GLY A 118 17.11 -1.25 -7.23
C GLY A 118 15.77 -1.97 -7.36
N SER A 119 14.76 -1.56 -6.59
CA SER A 119 13.38 -2.07 -6.69
C SER A 119 12.69 -1.63 -7.99
N LEU A 120 13.09 -0.47 -8.50
CA LEU A 120 12.80 0.01 -9.85
C LEU A 120 14.08 0.09 -10.66
N PHE A 121 13.97 -0.07 -11.97
CA PHE A 121 15.06 0.24 -12.90
C PHE A 121 14.50 0.88 -14.17
N SER A 122 15.26 1.83 -14.72
CA SER A 122 14.90 2.54 -15.93
C SER A 122 15.47 1.87 -17.18
N VAL A 123 14.68 1.81 -18.25
CA VAL A 123 15.16 1.48 -19.60
C VAL A 123 14.77 2.58 -20.60
N PRO A 124 15.59 2.88 -21.61
CA PRO A 124 15.23 3.86 -22.64
C PRO A 124 13.91 3.51 -23.35
N SER A 125 13.13 4.52 -23.75
CA SER A 125 12.00 4.32 -24.67
C SER A 125 12.47 3.66 -25.97
N GLY A 126 11.67 2.76 -26.52
CA GLY A 126 11.99 1.95 -27.69
C GLY A 126 12.75 0.66 -27.40
N THR A 127 13.08 0.36 -26.14
CA THR A 127 13.78 -0.88 -25.77
C THR A 127 12.91 -2.12 -26.09
N LYS A 128 13.49 -3.08 -26.83
CA LYS A 128 12.90 -4.40 -27.09
C LYS A 128 12.85 -5.25 -25.83
N ALA A 129 11.68 -5.84 -25.61
CA ALA A 129 11.43 -6.77 -24.52
C ALA A 129 10.56 -7.94 -25.00
N ARG A 130 10.57 -9.04 -24.25
CA ARG A 130 9.72 -10.20 -24.47
C ARG A 130 8.80 -10.41 -23.29
N ILE A 131 7.52 -10.66 -23.54
CA ILE A 131 6.56 -10.95 -22.47
C ILE A 131 6.80 -12.37 -21.96
N ILE A 132 6.96 -12.51 -20.64
CA ILE A 132 7.14 -13.80 -19.97
C ILE A 132 5.86 -14.23 -19.27
N ASP A 133 5.17 -13.29 -18.62
CA ASP A 133 3.98 -13.59 -17.82
C ASP A 133 2.93 -12.48 -17.88
N ARG A 134 1.69 -12.82 -17.50
CA ARG A 134 0.52 -11.96 -17.53
C ARG A 134 -0.01 -11.70 -16.12
N GLY A 135 -0.16 -10.43 -15.78
CA GLY A 135 -1.01 -9.99 -14.68
C GLY A 135 -2.26 -9.26 -15.18
N PHE A 136 -3.19 -8.98 -14.27
CA PHE A 136 -4.29 -8.05 -14.52
C PHE A 136 -3.70 -6.64 -14.67
N GLU A 137 -3.82 -6.03 -15.86
CA GLU A 137 -3.28 -4.71 -16.26
C GLU A 137 -1.75 -4.54 -16.32
N ARG A 138 -0.99 -5.58 -15.95
CA ARG A 138 0.48 -5.58 -15.99
C ARG A 138 1.03 -6.76 -16.76
N ARG A 139 2.26 -6.65 -17.24
CA ARG A 139 3.01 -7.74 -17.87
C ARG A 139 4.38 -7.85 -17.24
N LEU A 140 4.83 -9.08 -17.05
CA LEU A 140 6.23 -9.35 -16.74
C LEU A 140 6.97 -9.45 -18.07
N VAL A 141 7.93 -8.57 -18.29
CA VAL A 141 8.74 -8.55 -19.51
C VAL A 141 10.20 -8.81 -19.18
N ARG A 142 10.92 -9.45 -20.10
CA ARG A 142 12.38 -9.58 -20.07
C ARG A 142 12.99 -8.70 -21.13
N ILE A 143 13.96 -7.90 -20.71
CA ILE A 143 14.66 -6.97 -21.58
C ILE A 143 15.58 -7.73 -22.53
N MET A 144 15.45 -7.47 -23.82
CA MET A 144 16.17 -8.18 -24.89
C MET A 144 17.33 -7.36 -25.48
N GLU A 145 17.54 -6.12 -25.04
CA GLU A 145 18.65 -5.26 -25.48
C GLU A 145 19.06 -4.21 -24.44
N GLY A 146 20.24 -3.61 -24.63
CA GLY A 146 20.75 -2.52 -23.81
C GLY A 146 21.37 -2.95 -22.47
N LYS A 147 21.57 -1.97 -21.57
CA LYS A 147 22.29 -2.13 -20.29
C LYS A 147 21.64 -3.16 -19.36
N HIS A 148 20.34 -3.37 -19.47
CA HIS A 148 19.56 -4.28 -18.63
C HIS A 148 19.21 -5.61 -19.32
N PHE A 149 19.97 -6.00 -20.36
CA PHE A 149 19.75 -7.26 -21.07
C PHE A 149 19.58 -8.47 -20.12
N GLY A 150 18.55 -9.27 -20.37
CA GLY A 150 18.23 -10.45 -19.58
C GLY A 150 17.50 -10.18 -18.26
N ARG A 151 17.46 -8.94 -17.77
CA ARG A 151 16.70 -8.57 -16.57
C ARG A 151 15.20 -8.61 -16.87
N SER A 152 14.42 -9.05 -15.90
CA SER A 152 12.95 -9.06 -15.97
C SER A 152 12.36 -7.95 -15.10
N GLY A 153 11.20 -7.44 -15.48
CA GLY A 153 10.47 -6.46 -14.68
C GLY A 153 9.00 -6.35 -15.07
N TRP A 154 8.19 -5.93 -14.11
CA TRP A 154 6.77 -5.66 -14.28
C TRP A 154 6.56 -4.26 -14.86
N VAL A 155 5.73 -4.19 -15.89
CA VAL A 155 5.37 -2.96 -16.59
C VAL A 155 3.86 -2.88 -16.82
N VAL A 156 3.34 -1.65 -16.90
CA VAL A 156 1.94 -1.37 -17.23
C VAL A 156 1.66 -1.74 -18.68
N LEU A 157 0.52 -2.38 -18.95
CA LEU A 157 0.13 -2.84 -20.30
C LEU A 157 0.11 -1.70 -21.34
N SER A 158 -0.26 -0.49 -20.93
CA SER A 158 -0.38 0.69 -21.81
C SER A 158 0.94 1.19 -22.40
N LEU A 159 2.08 0.74 -21.87
CA LEU A 159 3.42 1.12 -22.33
C LEU A 159 3.99 0.13 -23.35
N LEU A 160 3.25 -0.93 -23.67
CA LEU A 160 3.67 -1.95 -24.64
C LEU A 160 3.12 -1.59 -26.02
N LYS A 161 3.97 -1.71 -27.03
CA LYS A 161 3.59 -1.69 -28.44
C LYS A 161 4.16 -2.89 -29.16
N LYS A 162 3.49 -3.39 -30.19
CA LYS A 162 4.10 -4.34 -31.11
C LYS A 162 5.22 -3.67 -31.92
N PRO A 163 6.32 -4.39 -32.20
CA PRO A 163 7.46 -3.87 -32.97
C PRO A 163 7.12 -3.58 -34.43
#